data_AF-A0A7Z9K0T4-F1
#
_entry.id   AF-A0A7Z9K0T4-F1
#
_cell.length_a   1.000
_cell.length_b   1.000
_cell.length_c   1.000
_cell.angle_alpha   90.00
_cell.angle_beta   90.00
_cell.angle_gamma   90.00
#
_symmetry.space_group_name_H-M   'P 1'
#
loop_
_entity.id
_entity.type
_entity.pdbx_description
1 polymer ?
#
loop_
_entity_poly.entity_id
_entity_poly.type
_entity_poly.pdbx_seq_one_letter_code
_entity_poly.pdbx_strand_id
1 'polypeptide(L)'
;MAKMVIESFVEAEGRKEKVQAVRQKIDELGVEYLYLQFVSVTGRICGKGIPSDHWETMAQRGFQLVYGATVNLFMNRHQQYLGYGPEA
;
A
#
# COMPACT_ATOMS: atom_id res chain seq x y z
N MET A 1 -5.30 -15.14 23.43
CA MET A 1 -4.32 -14.91 22.35
C MET A 1 -3.67 -13.56 22.61
N ALA A 2 -2.35 -13.45 22.59
CA ALA A 2 -1.69 -12.15 22.69
C ALA A 2 -2.06 -11.31 21.45
N LYS A 3 -2.50 -10.07 21.65
CA LYS A 3 -2.81 -9.14 20.57
C LYS A 3 -1.53 -8.89 19.75
N MET A 4 -1.57 -9.12 18.45
CA MET A 4 -0.40 -8.91 17.60
C MET A 4 -0.09 -7.41 17.45
N VAL A 5 1.19 -7.06 17.27
CA VAL A 5 1.67 -5.67 17.13
C VAL A 5 0.93 -4.90 16.03
N ILE A 6 0.51 -5.59 14.97
CA ILE A 6 -0.25 -4.96 13.88
C ILE A 6 -1.68 -4.60 14.29
N GLU A 7 -2.33 -5.45 15.08
CA GLU A 7 -3.71 -5.23 15.54
C GLU A 7 -3.75 -4.06 16.53
N SER A 8 -2.76 -3.94 17.41
CA SER A 8 -2.67 -2.78 18.31
C SER A 8 -2.42 -1.47 17.55
N PHE A 9 -1.66 -1.52 16.44
CA PHE A 9 -1.45 -0.34 15.59
C PHE A 9 -2.70 0.06 14.79
N VAL A 10 -3.44 -0.90 14.26
CA VAL A 10 -4.68 -0.67 13.50
C VAL A 10 -5.81 -0.21 14.42
N GLU A 11 -5.85 -0.69 15.66
CA GLU A 11 -6.87 -0.31 16.64
C GLU A 11 -6.42 0.81 17.58
N ALA A 12 -5.35 1.54 17.23
CA ALA A 12 -4.86 2.65 18.04
C ALA A 12 -5.95 3.71 18.22
N GLU A 13 -6.08 4.22 19.45
CA GLU A 13 -7.01 5.30 19.78
C GLU A 13 -6.77 6.52 18.87
N GLY A 14 -7.84 7.14 18.39
CA GLY A 14 -7.76 8.29 17.47
C GLY A 14 -7.47 7.92 16.00
N ARG A 15 -7.20 6.65 15.66
CA ARG A 15 -6.91 6.27 14.27
C ARG A 15 -8.14 6.39 13.37
N LYS A 16 -9.31 5.99 13.86
CA LYS A 16 -10.56 6.02 13.07
C LYS A 16 -10.90 7.45 12.63
N GLU A 17 -10.73 8.40 13.54
CA GLU A 17 -10.95 9.83 13.32
C GLU A 17 -9.96 10.36 12.27
N LYS A 18 -8.70 9.95 12.33
CA LYS A 18 -7.69 10.30 11.30
C LYS A 18 -8.04 9.73 9.92
N VAL A 19 -8.52 8.49 9.85
CA VAL A 19 -8.95 7.87 8.59
C VAL A 19 -10.12 8.64 7.97
N GLN A 20 -11.09 9.05 8.78
CA GLN A 20 -12.22 9.89 8.36
C GLN A 20 -11.79 11.28 7.90
N ALA A 21 -10.85 11.92 8.61
CA ALA A 21 -10.30 13.21 8.21
C ALA A 21 -9.62 13.16 6.83
N VAL A 22 -8.92 12.06 6.53
CA VAL A 22 -8.34 11.86 5.19
C VAL A 22 -9.42 11.63 4.14
N ARG A 23 -10.50 10.88 4.44
CA ARG A 23 -11.64 10.72 3.51
C ARG A 23 -12.26 12.07 3.15
N GLN A 24 -12.56 12.89 4.16
CA GLN A 24 -13.06 14.25 3.95
C GLN A 24 -12.11 15.05 3.05
N LYS A 25 -10.79 14.92 3.26
CA LYS A 25 -9.82 15.61 2.42
C LYS A 25 -9.80 15.12 0.97
N ILE A 26 -9.96 13.83 0.74
CA ILE A 26 -10.08 13.23 -0.59
C ILE A 26 -11.32 13.80 -1.29
N ASP A 27 -12.45 13.90 -0.59
CA ASP A 27 -13.71 14.47 -1.11
C ASP A 27 -13.56 15.96 -1.45
N GLU A 28 -13.02 16.76 -0.53
CA GLU A 28 -12.78 18.20 -0.72
C GLU A 28 -11.91 18.50 -1.95
N LEU A 29 -10.91 17.65 -2.19
CA LEU A 29 -9.95 17.83 -3.28
C LEU A 29 -10.40 17.17 -4.59
N GLY A 30 -11.51 16.44 -4.59
CA GLY A 30 -11.98 15.70 -5.77
C GLY A 30 -11.00 14.62 -6.23
N VAL A 31 -10.32 13.94 -5.29
CA VAL A 31 -9.32 12.92 -5.63
C VAL A 31 -10.02 11.61 -6.02
N GLU A 32 -9.86 11.20 -7.27
CA GLU A 32 -10.47 9.98 -7.80
C GLU A 32 -9.58 8.74 -7.62
N TYR A 33 -8.25 8.92 -7.60
CA TYR A 33 -7.28 7.84 -7.51
C TYR A 33 -6.19 8.12 -6.48
N LEU A 34 -5.82 7.09 -5.73
CA LEU A 34 -4.73 7.11 -4.75
C LEU A 34 -3.58 6.24 -5.25
N TYR A 35 -2.35 6.76 -5.09
CA TYR A 35 -1.13 5.98 -5.31
C TYR A 35 -0.52 5.61 -3.96
N LEU A 36 -0.63 4.33 -3.60
CA LEU A 36 -0.06 3.79 -2.36
C LEU A 36 1.39 3.39 -2.63
N GLN A 37 2.33 4.17 -2.09
CA GLN A 37 3.76 3.97 -2.27
C GLN A 37 4.41 3.34 -1.03
N PHE A 38 5.37 2.43 -1.24
CA PHE A 38 6.14 1.79 -0.18
C PHE A 38 7.53 1.39 -0.68
N VAL A 39 8.46 1.20 0.27
CA VAL A 39 9.80 0.69 -0.03
C VAL A 39 9.80 -0.83 0.11
N SER A 40 10.18 -1.53 -0.95
CA SER A 40 10.34 -2.98 -0.95
C SER A 40 11.65 -3.40 -0.28
N VAL A 41 11.74 -4.66 0.15
CA VAL A 41 12.96 -5.26 0.75
C VAL A 41 14.18 -5.19 -0.18
N THR A 42 13.96 -5.08 -1.48
CA THR A 42 15.03 -4.89 -2.46
C THR A 42 15.51 -3.43 -2.56
N GLY A 43 15.06 -2.55 -1.67
CA GLY A 43 15.39 -1.11 -1.65
C GLY A 43 14.67 -0.28 -2.73
N ARG A 44 13.66 -0.84 -3.39
CA ARG A 44 12.94 -0.19 -4.50
C ARG A 44 11.68 0.50 -4.02
N ILE A 45 11.33 1.61 -4.67
CA ILE A 45 10.04 2.27 -4.48
C ILE A 45 9.02 1.58 -5.37
N CYS A 46 8.07 0.90 -4.74
CA CYS A 46 6.95 0.25 -5.42
C CYS A 46 5.66 0.98 -5.07
N GLY A 47 4.61 0.74 -5.86
CA GLY A 47 3.31 1.27 -5.51
C GLY A 47 2.14 0.60 -6.20
N LYS A 48 0.95 1.00 -5.77
CA LYS A 48 -0.32 0.51 -6.29
C LYS A 48 -1.31 1.67 -6.42
N GLY A 49 -1.86 1.83 -7.62
CA GLY A 49 -3.00 2.70 -7.86
C GLY A 49 -4.30 2.04 -7.41
N ILE A 50 -5.16 2.78 -6.72
CA ILE A 50 -6.51 2.35 -6.35
C ILE A 50 -7.52 3.49 -6.58
N PRO A 51 -8.79 3.19 -6.89
CA PRO A 51 -9.88 4.14 -6.72
C PRO A 51 -9.93 4.65 -5.28
N SER A 52 -10.17 5.95 -5.10
CA SER A 52 -10.17 6.56 -3.76
C SER A 52 -11.29 6.03 -2.84
N ASP A 53 -12.35 5.47 -3.41
CA ASP A 53 -13.43 4.77 -2.70
C ASP A 53 -12.92 3.64 -1.79
N HIS A 54 -11.77 3.06 -2.11
CA HIS A 54 -11.20 1.97 -1.31
C HIS A 54 -10.33 2.46 -0.13
N TRP A 55 -10.15 3.77 0.06
CA TRP A 55 -9.30 4.35 1.10
C TRP A 55 -9.46 3.69 2.47
N GLU A 56 -10.67 3.67 3.02
CA GLU A 56 -10.93 3.19 4.38
C GLU A 56 -10.66 1.69 4.52
N THR A 57 -11.03 0.91 3.48
CA THR A 57 -10.75 -0.53 3.44
C THR A 57 -9.25 -0.80 3.46
N MET A 58 -8.47 -0.01 2.71
CA MET A 58 -7.02 -0.15 2.63
C MET A 58 -6.33 0.33 3.91
N ALA A 59 -6.84 1.37 4.57
CA ALA A 59 -6.34 1.86 5.86
C ALA A 59 -6.53 0.84 6.99
N GLN A 60 -7.56 -0.01 6.90
CA GLN A 60 -7.89 -1.06 7.87
C GLN A 60 -7.20 -2.40 7.58
N ARG A 61 -7.21 -2.84 6.31
CA ARG A 61 -6.81 -4.20 5.91
C ARG A 61 -5.46 -4.26 5.19
N GLY A 62 -4.90 -3.11 4.83
CA GLY A 62 -3.78 -3.04 3.89
C GLY A 62 -4.21 -3.32 2.45
N PHE A 63 -3.25 -3.33 1.55
CA PHE A 63 -3.46 -3.55 0.13
C PHE A 63 -2.66 -4.76 -0.35
N GLN A 64 -3.27 -5.57 -1.22
CA GLN A 64 -2.62 -6.74 -1.80
C GLN A 64 -1.82 -6.36 -3.04
N LEU A 65 -0.57 -6.80 -3.11
CA LEU A 65 0.32 -6.57 -4.25
C LEU A 65 0.32 -7.70 -5.28
N VAL A 66 -0.35 -8.82 -4.98
CA VAL A 66 -0.50 -10.00 -5.85
C VAL A 66 0.83 -10.31 -6.57
N TYR A 67 0.84 -10.28 -7.90
CA TYR A 67 2.00 -10.52 -8.74
C TYR A 67 3.12 -9.50 -8.53
N GLY A 68 2.81 -8.24 -8.23
CA GLY A 68 3.78 -7.16 -8.03
C GLY A 68 4.80 -7.46 -6.94
N ALA A 69 4.36 -8.01 -5.80
CA ALA A 69 5.27 -8.40 -4.73
C ALA A 69 6.19 -9.54 -5.15
N THR A 70 5.65 -10.52 -5.88
CA THR A 70 6.43 -11.65 -6.38
C THR A 70 7.43 -11.17 -7.44
N VAL A 71 7.02 -10.52 -8.52
CA VAL A 71 7.93 -10.13 -9.62
C VAL A 71 9.05 -9.17 -9.19
N ASN A 72 8.85 -8.38 -8.13
CA ASN A 72 9.92 -7.56 -7.54
C ASN A 72 11.08 -8.40 -6.97
N LEU A 73 10.83 -9.66 -6.60
CA LEU A 73 11.80 -10.55 -5.96
C LEU A 73 12.43 -11.56 -6.92
N PHE A 74 11.86 -11.75 -8.11
CA PHE A 74 12.33 -12.77 -9.06
C PHE A 74 13.17 -12.15 -10.17
N MET A 75 14.17 -12.91 -10.61
CA MET A 75 14.98 -12.60 -11.78
C MET A 75 14.69 -13.61 -12.91
N ASN A 76 14.85 -13.17 -14.15
CA ASN A 76 14.88 -14.06 -15.30
C ASN A 76 16.23 -14.81 -15.37
N ARG A 77 16.36 -15.76 -16.31
CA ARG A 77 17.60 -16.53 -16.54
C ARG A 77 18.81 -15.69 -16.97
N HIS A 78 18.59 -14.45 -17.38
CA HIS A 78 19.61 -13.48 -17.73
C HIS A 78 19.96 -12.56 -16.55
N GLN A 79 19.53 -12.91 -15.33
CA GLN A 79 19.79 -12.17 -14.09
C GLN A 79 19.20 -10.75 -14.07
N GLN A 80 18.11 -10.52 -14.80
CA GLN A 80 17.38 -9.25 -14.77
C GLN A 80 16.12 -9.40 -13.92
N TYR A 81 15.79 -8.39 -13.11
CA TYR A 81 14.56 -8.39 -12.33
C TYR A 81 13.33 -8.44 -13.24
N LEU A 82 12.33 -9.25 -12.87
CA LEU A 82 11.10 -9.39 -13.67
C LEU A 82 10.14 -8.20 -13.49
N GLY A 83 10.24 -7.46 -12.39
CA GLY A 83 9.47 -6.26 -12.17
C GLY A 83 10.29 -5.21 -11.42
N TYR A 84 9.98 -3.94 -11.69
CA TYR A 84 10.62 -2.79 -11.05
C TYR A 84 12.15 -2.75 -11.25
N GLY A 85 12.65 -3.28 -12.38
CA GLY A 85 14.04 -3.16 -12.79
C GLY A 85 14.44 -1.70 -13.03
N PRO A 86 15.73 -1.35 -13.04
CA PRO A 86 16.21 0.01 -13.30
C PRO A 86 15.79 0.58 -14.67
N GLU A 87 15.38 -0.29 -15.60
CA GLU A 87 14.79 0.04 -16.90
C GLU A 87 13.29 0.37 -16.88
N ALA A 88 12.60 0.16 -15.75
CA ALA A 88 11.16 0.36 -15.60
C ALA A 88 10.79 1.75 -15.06
#